data_AF-A0A2E2JNA5-F1
#
_entry.id   AF-A0A2E2JNA5-F1
#
_cell.length_a   1.000
_cell.length_b   1.000
_cell.length_c   1.000
_cell.angle_alpha   90.00
_cell.angle_beta   90.00
_cell.angle_gamma   90.00
#
_symmetry.space_group_name_H-M   'P 1'
#
loop_
_entity.id
_entity.type
_entity.pdbx_description
1 polymer ?
#
loop_
_entity_poly.entity_id
_entity_poly.type
_entity_poly.pdbx_seq_one_letter_code
_entity_poly.pdbx_strand_id
1 'polypeptide(L)'
;MPRFSEYFKLGVSQHELDFVDISNEEDTSVYVDPYAIEIKNDNWSQAASESIRVFFKEVLDSLRDGDLARAEGLMSHLTEPKETFLGVSRGEPKGRGVGRG
;
A
#
# COMPACT_ATOMS: atom_id res chain seq x y z
N MET A 1 13.77 -17.70 -1.03
CA MET A 1 14.37 -16.82 -2.06
C MET A 1 14.95 -15.60 -1.37
N PRO A 2 15.98 -14.94 -1.95
CA PRO A 2 16.70 -13.91 -1.24
C PRO A 2 15.85 -12.65 -1.07
N ARG A 3 15.88 -12.07 0.12
CA ARG A 3 15.32 -10.73 0.36
C ARG A 3 16.17 -9.67 -0.34
N PHE A 4 15.63 -8.46 -0.48
CA PHE A 4 16.34 -7.33 -1.08
C PHE A 4 17.75 -7.18 -0.47
N SER A 5 17.87 -7.18 0.86
CA SER A 5 19.15 -7.05 1.57
C SER A 5 20.15 -8.16 1.24
N GLU A 6 19.68 -9.39 1.07
CA GLU A 6 20.49 -10.57 0.74
C GLU A 6 20.93 -10.55 -0.72
N TYR A 7 20.02 -10.17 -1.63
CA TYR A 7 20.30 -10.05 -3.06
C TYR A 7 21.39 -9.01 -3.33
N PHE A 8 21.29 -7.84 -2.69
CA PHE A 8 22.27 -6.76 -2.80
C PHE A 8 23.46 -6.89 -1.84
N LYS A 9 23.50 -7.94 -1.01
CA LYS A 9 24.58 -8.21 -0.05
C LYS A 9 24.88 -7.03 0.88
N LEU A 10 23.84 -6.39 1.39
CA LEU A 10 23.96 -5.19 2.23
C LEU A 10 24.59 -5.49 3.60
N GLY A 11 24.53 -6.75 4.07
CA GLY A 11 25.14 -7.16 5.34
C GLY A 11 24.44 -6.59 6.58
N VAL A 12 23.21 -6.11 6.41
CA VAL A 12 22.36 -5.52 7.45
C VAL A 12 21.10 -6.34 7.63
N SER A 13 20.42 -6.13 8.75
CA SER A 13 19.15 -6.76 9.08
C SER A 13 17.98 -5.76 9.03
N GLN A 14 16.75 -6.25 9.14
CA GLN A 14 15.53 -5.43 9.00
C GLN A 14 15.50 -4.18 9.89
N HIS A 15 16.11 -4.20 11.08
CA HIS A 15 16.08 -3.06 12.01
C HIS A 15 17.03 -1.92 11.62
N GLU A 16 17.93 -2.16 10.67
CA GLU A 16 18.89 -1.19 10.14
C GLU A 16 18.43 -0.57 8.82
N LEU A 17 17.30 -1.05 8.28
CA LEU A 17 16.71 -0.59 7.02
C LEU A 17 15.54 0.37 7.30
N ASP A 18 15.50 1.47 6.55
CA ASP A 18 14.39 2.44 6.59
C ASP A 18 13.15 1.96 5.80
N PHE A 19 13.17 0.72 5.29
CA PHE A 19 12.09 0.11 4.51
C PHE A 19 11.95 -1.38 4.85
N VAL A 20 10.82 -1.96 4.48
CA VAL A 20 10.56 -3.39 4.69
C VAL A 20 11.40 -4.23 3.73
N ASP A 21 12.18 -5.16 4.26
CA ASP A 21 13.04 -6.06 3.51
C ASP A 21 12.22 -7.18 2.88
N ILE A 22 11.68 -6.89 1.70
CA ILE A 22 10.80 -7.78 0.92
C ILE A 22 11.58 -8.73 0.01
N SER A 23 10.92 -9.82 -0.41
CA SER A 23 11.37 -10.66 -1.53
C SER A 23 11.06 -9.97 -2.86
N ASN A 24 11.96 -10.10 -3.84
CA ASN A 24 11.75 -9.57 -5.20
C ASN A 24 10.99 -10.55 -6.12
N GLU A 25 10.70 -11.76 -5.63
CA GLU A 25 10.16 -12.86 -6.43
C GLU A 25 8.82 -13.39 -5.89
N GLU A 26 8.52 -13.15 -4.61
CA GLU A 26 7.33 -13.69 -3.93
C GLU A 26 6.76 -12.65 -2.95
N ASP A 27 5.46 -12.77 -2.66
CA ASP A 27 4.82 -11.94 -1.65
C ASP A 27 5.45 -12.18 -0.26
N THR A 28 5.71 -11.07 0.44
CA THR A 28 6.08 -11.04 1.84
C THR A 28 4.81 -10.83 2.66
N SER A 29 4.53 -11.73 3.62
CA SER A 29 3.33 -11.71 4.49
C SER A 29 3.33 -10.59 5.52
N VAL A 30 3.41 -9.36 5.03
CA VAL A 30 3.35 -8.10 5.78
C VAL A 30 2.19 -7.28 5.23
N TYR A 31 1.58 -6.47 6.09
CA TYR A 31 0.41 -5.67 5.75
C TYR A 31 0.56 -4.26 6.29
N VAL A 32 -0.02 -3.29 5.58
CA VAL A 32 -0.19 -1.94 6.09
C VAL A 32 -1.36 -1.96 7.07
N ASP A 33 -1.13 -1.50 8.30
CA ASP A 33 -2.16 -1.31 9.31
C ASP A 33 -2.59 0.17 9.34
N PRO A 34 -3.79 0.51 8.82
CA PRO A 34 -4.29 1.89 8.87
C PRO A 34 -4.48 2.42 10.28
N TYR A 35 -4.79 1.54 11.25
CA TYR A 35 -4.95 1.94 12.64
C TYR A 35 -3.60 2.36 13.25
N ALA A 36 -2.52 1.67 12.89
CA ALA A 36 -1.17 2.07 13.27
C ALA A 36 -0.78 3.46 12.71
N ILE A 37 -1.27 3.81 11.51
CA ILE A 37 -1.10 5.16 10.94
C ILE A 37 -1.91 6.18 11.74
N GLU A 38 -3.13 5.85 12.16
CA GLU A 38 -4.02 6.77 12.86
C GLU A 38 -3.54 7.12 14.28
N ILE A 39 -2.99 6.16 15.03
CA ILE A 39 -2.60 6.38 16.44
C ILE A 39 -1.20 6.96 16.61
N LYS A 40 -0.37 6.95 15.56
CA LYS A 40 1.00 7.47 15.60
C LYS A 40 1.01 8.99 15.43
N ASN A 41 1.79 9.67 16.26
CA ASN A 41 1.84 11.14 16.30
C ASN A 41 3.05 11.74 15.59
N ASP A 42 3.73 10.98 14.71
CA ASP A 42 4.83 11.52 13.91
C ASP A 42 4.32 12.20 12.63
N ASN A 43 5.16 13.06 12.05
CA ASN A 43 4.81 13.87 10.87
C ASN A 43 4.41 13.01 9.67
N TRP A 44 5.03 11.84 9.50
CA TRP A 44 4.74 10.96 8.38
C TRP A 44 3.36 10.33 8.55
N SER A 45 3.06 9.80 9.74
CA SER A 45 1.75 9.23 10.06
C SER A 45 0.62 10.25 9.95
N GLN A 46 0.83 11.49 10.40
CA GLN A 46 -0.16 12.56 10.24
C GLN A 46 -0.44 12.88 8.76
N ALA A 47 0.60 13.01 7.94
CA ALA A 47 0.45 13.29 6.51
C ALA A 47 -0.23 12.13 5.75
N ALA A 48 0.11 10.89 6.10
CA ALA A 48 -0.52 9.69 5.54
C ALA A 48 -2.01 9.60 5.96
N SER A 49 -2.32 9.84 7.23
CA SER A 49 -3.69 9.87 7.74
C SER A 49 -4.54 10.92 7.03
N GLU A 50 -3.99 12.14 6.82
CA GLU A 50 -4.69 13.20 6.09
C GLU A 50 -4.95 12.82 4.63
N SER A 51 -3.96 12.23 3.95
CA SER A 51 -4.11 11.78 2.56
C SER A 51 -5.24 10.75 2.41
N ILE A 52 -5.32 9.79 3.34
CA ILE A 52 -6.40 8.78 3.39
C ILE A 52 -7.75 9.47 3.58
N ARG A 53 -7.85 10.41 4.53
CA ARG A 53 -9.10 11.14 4.81
C ARG A 53 -9.56 11.98 3.62
N VAL A 54 -8.66 12.75 3.02
CA VAL A 54 -8.97 13.58 1.84
C VAL A 54 -9.45 12.72 0.69
N PHE A 55 -8.78 11.60 0.41
CA PHE A 55 -9.19 10.68 -0.65
C PHE A 55 -10.64 10.20 -0.46
N PHE A 56 -10.97 9.62 0.70
CA PHE A 56 -12.31 9.11 0.94
C PHE A 56 -13.37 10.21 1.02
N LYS A 57 -13.00 11.40 1.51
CA LYS A 57 -13.88 12.57 1.46
C LYS A 57 -14.24 12.94 0.02
N GLU A 58 -13.26 13.00 -0.89
CA GLU A 58 -13.50 13.32 -2.30
C GLU A 58 -14.37 12.26 -3.00
N VAL A 59 -14.18 10.98 -2.67
CA VAL A 59 -15.06 9.90 -3.17
C VAL A 59 -16.50 10.09 -2.67
N LEU A 60 -16.69 10.34 -1.37
CA LEU A 60 -18.02 10.53 -0.78
C LEU A 60 -18.72 11.79 -1.31
N ASP A 61 -17.99 12.89 -1.48
CA ASP A 61 -18.53 14.12 -2.05
C ASP A 61 -18.95 13.92 -3.52
N SER A 62 -18.14 13.22 -4.31
CA SER A 62 -18.48 12.88 -5.70
C SER A 62 -19.77 12.04 -5.79
N LEU A 63 -19.94 11.05 -4.90
CA LEU A 63 -21.15 10.24 -4.82
C LEU A 63 -22.37 11.06 -4.39
N ARG A 64 -22.22 11.95 -3.41
CA ARG A 64 -23.31 12.82 -2.93
C ARG A 64 -23.79 13.79 -4.02
N ASP A 65 -22.86 14.32 -4.80
CA ASP A 65 -23.14 15.31 -5.84
C ASP A 65 -23.61 14.66 -7.16
N GLY A 66 -23.66 13.32 -7.21
CA GLY A 66 -24.10 12.55 -8.38
C GLY A 66 -23.06 12.40 -9.48
N ASP A 67 -21.81 12.80 -9.23
CA ASP A 67 -20.69 12.68 -10.17
C ASP A 67 -20.05 11.28 -10.09
N LEU A 68 -20.78 10.30 -10.65
CA LEU A 68 -20.35 8.91 -10.66
C LEU A 68 -19.07 8.71 -11.47
N ALA A 69 -18.85 9.48 -12.54
CA ALA A 69 -17.66 9.37 -13.37
C ALA A 69 -16.39 9.72 -12.57
N ARG A 70 -16.44 10.78 -11.75
CA ARG A 70 -15.34 11.14 -10.84
C ARG A 70 -15.12 10.08 -9.77
N ALA A 71 -16.19 9.58 -9.15
CA ALA A 71 -16.09 8.53 -8.12
C ALA A 71 -15.45 7.25 -8.67
N GLU A 72 -15.86 6.81 -9.87
CA GLU A 72 -15.25 5.66 -10.56
C GLU A 72 -13.79 5.91 -10.92
N GLY A 73 -13.47 7.11 -11.41
CA GLY A 73 -12.10 7.51 -11.72
C GLY A 73 -11.18 7.44 -10.49
N LEU A 74 -11.60 8.02 -9.36
CA LEU A 74 -10.83 7.97 -8.10
C LEU A 74 -10.58 6.53 -7.62
N MET A 75 -11.61 5.68 -7.70
CA MET A 75 -11.52 4.29 -7.24
C MET A 75 -10.77 3.37 -8.22
N SER A 76 -10.64 3.77 -9.49
CA SER A 76 -9.98 2.96 -10.53
C SER A 76 -8.47 2.73 -10.28
N HIS A 77 -7.86 3.55 -9.42
CA HIS A 77 -6.43 3.50 -9.10
C HIS A 77 -6.10 2.72 -7.82
N LEU A 78 -7.09 2.10 -7.18
CA LEU A 78 -6.91 1.29 -5.97
C LEU A 78 -6.56 -0.18 -6.26
N THR A 79 -6.10 -0.46 -7.48
CA THR A 79 -5.53 -1.77 -7.83
C THR A 79 -4.22 -1.99 -7.07
N GLU A 80 -4.00 -3.24 -6.68
CA GLU A 80 -2.80 -3.59 -5.91
C GLU A 80 -1.57 -3.50 -6.82
N PRO A 81 -0.55 -2.71 -6.45
CA PRO A 81 0.69 -2.63 -7.22
C PRO A 81 1.41 -3.98 -7.14
N LYS A 82 1.88 -4.48 -8.28
CA LYS A 82 2.60 -5.77 -8.36
C LYS A 82 4.04 -5.65 -7.83
N GLU A 83 4.52 -4.42 -7.68
CA GLU A 83 5.90 -4.09 -7.39
C GLU A 83 6.22 -4.11 -5.88
N THR A 84 5.21 -4.05 -5.01
CA THR A 84 5.43 -3.93 -3.56
C THR A 84 5.58 -5.28 -2.86
N PHE A 85 5.11 -6.38 -3.46
CA PHE A 85 5.18 -7.73 -2.90
C PHE A 85 4.71 -7.83 -1.42
N LEU A 86 3.71 -7.03 -1.04
CA LEU A 86 3.10 -7.07 0.29
C LEU A 86 1.81 -7.89 0.18
N GLY A 87 1.78 -9.12 0.69
CA GLY A 87 0.62 -9.97 0.48
C GLY A 87 0.82 -11.42 0.88
N VAL A 88 -0.09 -12.28 0.43
CA VAL A 88 -0.07 -13.74 0.67
C VAL A 88 -0.36 -14.55 -0.60
N SER A 89 -0.18 -13.94 -1.77
CA SER A 89 -0.35 -14.65 -3.05
C SER A 89 0.61 -15.83 -3.13
N ARG A 90 0.16 -16.93 -3.76
CA ARG A 90 1.02 -18.06 -4.10
C ARG A 90 1.39 -17.97 -5.58
N GLY A 91 2.68 -17.88 -5.89
CA GLY A 91 3.20 -17.67 -7.24
C GLY A 91 3.30 -16.18 -7.58
N GLU A 92 2.93 -15.78 -8.80
CA GLU A 92 2.94 -14.36 -9.17
C GLU A 92 2.03 -13.53 -8.24
N PRO A 93 2.44 -12.29 -7.89
CA PRO A 93 1.61 -11.35 -7.14
C PRO A 93 0.24 -11.17 -7.83
N LYS A 94 -0.81 -11.63 -7.16
CA LYS A 94 -2.20 -11.63 -7.65
C LYS A 94 -3.13 -10.88 -6.71
N GLY A 95 -2.57 -9.85 -6.09
CA GLY A 95 -3.29 -8.89 -5.28
C GLY A 95 -4.61 -8.46 -5.89
N ARG A 96 -5.68 -8.47 -5.09
CA ARG A 96 -7.02 -8.07 -5.52
C ARG A 96 -7.38 -6.78 -4.80
N GLY A 97 -6.94 -5.66 -5.37
CA GLY A 97 -7.40 -4.33 -4.99
C GLY A 97 -8.82 -4.03 -5.46
N VAL A 98 -9.25 -2.77 -5.28
CA VAL A 98 -10.51 -2.27 -5.82
C VAL A 98 -10.23 -1.62 -7.18
N GLY A 99 -10.91 -2.06 -8.23
CA GLY A 99 -10.70 -1.56 -9.60
C GLY A 99 -10.45 -2.67 -10.61
N ARG A 100 -10.57 -2.35 -11.90
CA ARG A 100 -10.18 -3.27 -12.98
C ARG A 100 -8.68 -3.07 -13.25
N GLY A 101 -7.89 -4.11 -12.98
CA GLY A 101 -6.50 -4.20 -13.43
C GLY A 101 -6.40 -4.52 -14.92
#